data_AF-A0A4Q3W0N0-F1
#
_entry.id   AF-A0A4Q3W0N0-F1
#
_cell.length_a   1.000
_cell.length_b   1.000
_cell.length_c   1.000
_cell.angle_alpha   90.00
_cell.angle_beta   90.00
_cell.angle_gamma   90.00
#
_symmetry.space_group_name_H-M   'P 1'
#
loop_
_entity.id
_entity.type
_entity.pdbx_description
1 polymer ?
#
loop_
_entity_poly.entity_id
_entity_poly.type
_entity_poly.pdbx_seq_one_letter_code
_entity_poly.pdbx_strand_id
1 'polypeptide(L)'
;DGKLIAYRRDTIENDKELEDYKALLSEHLVRPSKLEIWVMDSDGKNKRQLTNLNAASFAPFISPDNKRVIFSSNYGDPKGREFDLWAIDLDGKNLERITKTPDFDGFPMWTRDGKKLIWASNRFGKERGETNLFVADWK
;
A
#
# COMPACT_ATOMS: atom_id res chain seq x y z
N ASP A 1 -7.75 -16.67 -2.39
CA ASP A 1 -7.96 -17.83 -3.31
C ASP A 1 -7.39 -17.62 -4.72
N GLY A 2 -6.57 -16.57 -4.96
CA GLY A 2 -5.96 -16.31 -6.26
C GLY A 2 -6.88 -15.68 -7.31
N LYS A 3 -8.13 -15.32 -6.94
CA LYS A 3 -9.08 -14.69 -7.86
C LYS A 3 -8.98 -13.17 -7.92
N LEU A 4 -8.26 -12.56 -6.98
CA LEU A 4 -8.09 -11.11 -6.90
C LEU A 4 -6.61 -10.74 -6.96
N ILE A 5 -6.35 -9.60 -7.56
CA ILE A 5 -5.05 -8.93 -7.58
C ILE A 5 -5.23 -7.58 -6.90
N ALA A 6 -4.43 -7.29 -5.88
CA ALA A 6 -4.29 -5.95 -5.32
C ALA A 6 -3.01 -5.33 -5.87
N TYR A 7 -3.10 -4.06 -6.30
CA TYR A 7 -1.99 -3.38 -6.95
C TYR A 7 -2.05 -1.88 -6.68
N ARG A 8 -0.89 -1.22 -6.78
CA ARG A 8 -0.85 0.24 -6.77
C ARG A 8 -1.16 0.76 -8.18
N ARG A 9 -1.89 1.86 -8.26
CA ARG A 9 -2.14 2.55 -9.51
C ARG A 9 -1.92 4.05 -9.33
N ASP A 10 -1.26 4.61 -10.33
CA ASP A 10 -1.23 6.05 -10.58
C ASP A 10 -2.29 6.36 -11.65
N THR A 11 -3.01 7.47 -11.49
CA THR A 11 -4.05 7.91 -12.42
C THR A 11 -3.71 9.29 -12.96
N ILE A 12 -3.64 9.39 -14.28
CA ILE A 12 -3.59 10.65 -15.00
C ILE A 12 -5.04 11.13 -15.14
N GLU A 13 -5.38 12.22 -14.47
CA GLU A 13 -6.75 12.75 -14.34
C GLU A 13 -7.02 13.94 -15.27
N ASN A 14 -5.97 14.59 -15.79
CA ASN A 14 -6.08 15.79 -16.62
C ASN A 14 -4.94 15.93 -17.64
N ASP A 15 -5.13 16.85 -18.60
CA ASP A 15 -4.17 17.08 -19.70
C ASP A 15 -2.79 17.52 -19.21
N LYS A 16 -2.72 18.30 -18.12
CA LYS A 16 -1.45 18.74 -17.55
C LYS A 16 -0.63 17.57 -16.99
N GLU A 17 -1.28 16.64 -16.28
CA GLU A 17 -0.65 15.41 -15.82
C GLU A 17 -0.22 14.51 -16.98
N LEU A 18 -1.01 14.47 -18.06
CA LEU A 18 -0.67 13.71 -19.26
C LEU A 18 0.56 14.29 -19.97
N GLU A 19 0.67 15.61 -20.05
CA GLU A 19 1.83 16.32 -20.60
C GLU A 19 3.09 16.08 -19.77
N ASP A 20 3.03 16.24 -18.44
CA ASP A 20 4.18 15.96 -17.54
C ASP A 20 4.64 14.50 -17.66
N TYR A 21 3.69 13.55 -17.69
CA TYR A 21 4.00 12.14 -17.89
C TYR A 21 4.72 11.88 -19.22
N LYS A 22 4.23 12.45 -20.33
CA LYS A 22 4.85 12.29 -21.65
C LYS A 22 6.24 12.92 -21.72
N ALA A 23 6.42 14.10 -21.12
CA ALA A 23 7.71 14.77 -21.05
C ALA A 23 8.74 13.90 -20.30
N LEU A 24 8.40 13.43 -19.09
CA LEU A 24 9.27 12.53 -18.33
C LEU A 24 9.56 11.23 -19.08
N LEU A 25 8.54 10.64 -19.72
CA LEU A 25 8.72 9.40 -20.47
C LEU A 25 9.69 9.59 -21.65
N SER A 26 9.70 10.75 -22.30
CA SER A 26 10.65 11.07 -23.38
C SER A 26 12.11 11.12 -22.90
N GLU A 27 12.32 11.32 -21.60
CA GLU A 27 13.62 11.31 -20.92
C GLU A 27 13.90 9.96 -20.23
N HIS A 28 13.07 8.93 -20.47
CA HIS A 28 13.11 7.65 -19.77
C HIS A 28 12.88 7.76 -18.25
N LEU A 29 12.13 8.78 -17.82
CA LEU A 29 11.76 9.02 -16.43
C LEU A 29 10.28 8.72 -16.19
N VAL A 30 9.96 8.45 -14.92
CA VAL A 30 8.59 8.42 -14.43
C VAL A 30 8.55 9.09 -13.06
N ARG A 31 7.58 9.97 -12.84
CA ARG A 31 7.28 10.53 -11.53
C ARG A 31 5.98 9.90 -11.05
N PRO A 32 6.02 9.03 -10.02
CA PRO A 32 4.80 8.52 -9.42
C PRO A 32 4.05 9.69 -8.77
N SER A 33 2.77 9.83 -9.06
CA SER A 33 1.89 10.84 -8.47
C SER A 33 1.16 10.27 -7.24
N LYS A 34 -0.17 10.44 -7.15
CA LYS A 34 -1.04 9.83 -6.15
C LYS A 34 -0.98 8.31 -6.29
N LEU A 35 -0.39 7.64 -5.30
CA LEU A 35 -0.33 6.18 -5.29
C LEU A 35 -1.50 5.64 -4.47
N GLU A 36 -2.49 5.10 -5.17
CA GLU A 36 -3.67 4.52 -4.53
C GLU A 36 -3.70 2.99 -4.73
N ILE A 37 -4.33 2.30 -3.77
CA ILE A 37 -4.55 0.86 -3.84
C ILE A 37 -5.80 0.59 -4.66
N TRP A 38 -5.65 -0.32 -5.62
CA TRP A 38 -6.71 -0.83 -6.47
C TRP A 38 -6.77 -2.34 -6.35
N VAL A 39 -7.93 -2.88 -6.69
CA VAL A 39 -8.15 -4.32 -6.80
C VAL A 39 -8.84 -4.65 -8.11
N MET A 40 -8.55 -5.83 -8.65
CA MET A 40 -9.17 -6.36 -9.86
C MET A 40 -9.27 -7.88 -9.77
N ASP A 41 -10.06 -8.47 -10.64
CA ASP A 41 -10.09 -9.92 -10.82
C ASP A 41 -8.78 -10.39 -11.46
N SER A 42 -8.43 -11.66 -11.26
CA SER A 42 -7.19 -12.24 -11.80
C SER A 42 -7.17 -12.33 -13.33
N ASP A 43 -8.32 -12.20 -14.00
CA ASP A 43 -8.43 -12.05 -15.45
C ASP A 43 -8.28 -10.58 -15.92
N GLY A 44 -8.05 -9.65 -14.99
CA GLY A 44 -7.88 -8.23 -15.24
C GLY A 44 -9.18 -7.42 -15.33
N LYS A 45 -10.36 -8.04 -15.15
CA LYS A 45 -11.64 -7.32 -15.14
C LYS A 45 -11.95 -6.72 -13.77
N ASN A 46 -13.07 -5.98 -13.69
CA ASN A 46 -13.62 -5.44 -12.43
C ASN A 46 -12.61 -4.62 -11.60
N LYS A 47 -11.79 -3.82 -12.31
CA LYS A 47 -10.86 -2.87 -11.69
C LYS A 47 -11.64 -1.84 -10.89
N ARG A 48 -11.33 -1.72 -9.59
CA ARG A 48 -11.91 -0.71 -8.72
C ARG A 48 -10.87 -0.14 -7.77
N GLN A 49 -11.02 1.15 -7.49
CA GLN A 49 -10.21 1.86 -6.51
C GLN A 49 -10.64 1.46 -5.11
N LEU A 50 -9.68 1.19 -4.23
CA LEU A 50 -9.93 0.83 -2.85
C LEU A 50 -9.62 1.98 -1.90
N THR A 51 -8.61 2.78 -2.21
CA THR A 51 -8.20 3.94 -1.39
C THR A 51 -8.28 5.24 -2.18
N ASN A 52 -8.58 6.33 -1.49
CA ASN A 52 -8.48 7.70 -2.00
C ASN A 52 -8.03 8.59 -0.83
N LEU A 53 -6.76 8.48 -0.48
CA LEU A 53 -6.21 9.01 0.78
C LEU A 53 -5.41 10.30 0.57
N ASN A 54 -5.16 10.69 -0.68
CA ASN A 54 -4.26 11.80 -1.01
C ASN A 54 -2.88 11.62 -0.32
N ALA A 55 -2.43 10.37 -0.31
CA ALA A 55 -1.24 9.89 0.36
C ALA A 55 -0.56 8.86 -0.54
N ALA A 56 0.71 8.55 -0.28
CA ALA A 56 1.39 7.46 -0.95
C ALA A 56 0.96 6.14 -0.31
N SER A 57 0.21 5.31 -1.03
CA SER A 57 -0.19 3.97 -0.57
C SER A 57 0.40 2.88 -1.49
N PHE A 58 1.08 1.89 -0.90
CA PHE A 58 1.79 0.87 -1.68
C PHE A 58 1.95 -0.47 -0.95
N ALA A 59 2.55 -1.45 -1.63
CA ALA A 59 2.77 -2.82 -1.16
C ALA A 59 1.50 -3.49 -0.58
N PRO A 60 0.38 -3.52 -1.33
CA PRO A 60 -0.83 -4.15 -0.85
C PRO A 60 -0.69 -5.68 -0.79
N PHE A 61 -1.37 -6.28 0.17
CA PHE A 61 -1.52 -7.72 0.30
C PHE A 61 -2.95 -8.07 0.70
N ILE A 62 -3.57 -9.02 0.01
CA ILE A 62 -4.96 -9.46 0.28
C ILE A 62 -4.96 -10.47 1.43
N SER A 63 -5.89 -10.32 2.37
CA SER A 63 -6.03 -11.25 3.49
C SER A 63 -6.39 -12.67 3.00
N PRO A 64 -5.95 -13.73 3.70
CA PRO A 64 -6.22 -15.10 3.28
C PRO A 64 -7.70 -15.46 3.18
N ASP A 65 -8.54 -14.79 3.96
CA ASP A 65 -10.00 -14.92 3.95
C ASP A 65 -10.69 -14.06 2.87
N ASN A 66 -9.92 -13.36 2.03
CA ASN A 66 -10.40 -12.46 0.98
C ASN A 66 -11.39 -11.41 1.50
N LYS A 67 -11.16 -10.82 2.67
CA LYS A 67 -12.02 -9.74 3.21
C LYS A 67 -11.35 -8.38 3.22
N ARG A 68 -10.03 -8.34 3.42
CA ARG A 68 -9.27 -7.11 3.62
C ARG A 68 -8.05 -7.05 2.71
N VAL A 69 -7.53 -5.84 2.57
CA VAL A 69 -6.21 -5.56 2.03
C VAL A 69 -5.41 -4.82 3.10
N ILE A 70 -4.20 -5.27 3.39
CA ILE A 70 -3.23 -4.49 4.18
C ILE A 70 -2.21 -3.86 3.24
N PHE A 71 -1.77 -2.64 3.54
CA PHE A 71 -0.86 -1.86 2.71
C PHE A 71 -0.06 -0.89 3.58
N SER A 72 1.01 -0.31 3.02
CA SER A 72 1.78 0.76 3.67
C SER A 72 1.29 2.12 3.18
N SER A 73 1.10 3.08 4.08
CA SER A 73 0.71 4.44 3.72
C SER A 73 1.19 5.49 4.70
N ASN A 74 1.54 6.67 4.18
CA ASN A 74 1.84 7.87 4.97
C ASN A 74 0.59 8.72 5.26
N TYR A 75 -0.62 8.16 5.10
CA TYR A 75 -1.88 8.85 5.40
C TYR A 75 -1.95 9.36 6.85
N GLY A 76 -1.27 8.67 7.79
CA GLY A 76 -1.17 9.10 9.19
C GLY A 76 -0.18 10.24 9.45
N ASP A 77 0.69 10.55 8.48
CA ASP A 77 1.73 11.58 8.54
C ASP A 77 1.90 12.26 7.17
N PRO A 78 0.93 13.08 6.73
CA PRO A 78 0.92 13.66 5.39
C PRO A 78 2.04 14.68 5.15
N LYS A 79 2.79 15.08 6.19
CA LYS A 79 3.89 16.06 6.09
C LYS A 79 5.27 15.47 6.33
N GLY A 80 5.36 14.26 6.90
CA GLY A 80 6.63 13.63 7.19
C GLY A 80 6.88 12.41 6.33
N ARG A 81 7.73 11.52 6.85
CA ARG A 81 8.20 10.32 6.15
C ARG A 81 7.85 9.05 6.90
N GLU A 82 6.93 9.15 7.87
CA GLU A 82 6.38 8.00 8.58
C GLU A 82 5.43 7.25 7.66
N PHE A 83 5.60 5.94 7.61
CA PHE A 83 4.70 5.04 6.90
C PHE A 83 4.23 4.00 7.89
N ASP A 84 2.92 3.84 7.99
CA ASP A 84 2.32 2.80 8.81
C ASP A 84 1.65 1.75 7.94
N LEU A 85 1.35 0.63 8.57
CA LEU A 85 0.46 -0.36 8.00
C LEU A 85 -0.99 0.06 8.21
N TRP A 86 -1.77 -0.03 7.14
CA TRP A 86 -3.20 0.23 7.12
C TRP A 86 -3.92 -0.99 6.55
N ALA A 87 -5.09 -1.30 7.07
CA ALA A 87 -5.98 -2.32 6.52
C ALA A 87 -7.30 -1.68 6.09
N ILE A 88 -7.91 -2.20 5.03
CA ILE A 88 -9.21 -1.76 4.52
C ILE A 88 -9.99 -2.97 4.00
N ASP A 89 -11.31 -2.97 4.17
CA ASP A 89 -12.17 -4.01 3.61
C ASP A 89 -12.22 -3.91 2.08
N LEU A 90 -12.45 -5.04 1.40
CA LEU A 90 -12.47 -5.12 -0.08
C LEU A 90 -13.61 -4.33 -0.76
N ASP A 91 -14.58 -3.84 0.02
CA ASP A 91 -15.64 -2.92 -0.42
C ASP A 91 -15.23 -1.44 -0.28
N GLY A 92 -14.01 -1.16 0.20
CA GLY A 92 -13.47 0.18 0.40
C GLY A 92 -13.86 0.84 1.72
N LYS A 93 -14.43 0.10 2.67
CA LYS A 93 -14.83 0.60 3.99
C LYS A 93 -13.89 0.14 5.09
N ASN A 94 -14.14 0.63 6.30
CA ASN A 94 -13.47 0.21 7.53
C ASN A 94 -11.94 0.34 7.46
N LEU A 95 -11.47 1.48 6.94
CA LEU A 95 -10.06 1.83 6.96
C LEU A 95 -9.54 1.88 8.40
N GLU A 96 -8.48 1.14 8.68
CA GLU A 96 -7.93 0.93 10.01
C GLU A 96 -6.40 1.09 10.00
N ARG A 97 -5.86 1.89 10.93
CA ARG A 97 -4.42 2.05 11.14
C ARG A 97 -3.90 0.94 12.06
N ILE A 98 -3.07 0.05 11.54
CA ILE A 98 -2.59 -1.16 12.22
C ILE A 98 -1.34 -0.88 13.06
N THR A 99 -0.41 -0.08 12.53
CA THR A 99 0.79 0.33 13.26
C THR A 99 0.82 1.85 13.49
N LYS A 100 1.56 2.28 14.50
CA LYS A 100 1.68 3.68 14.95
C LYS A 100 3.09 3.97 15.44
N THR A 101 4.08 3.49 14.70
CA THR A 101 5.49 3.69 15.09
C THR A 101 6.07 4.86 14.32
N PRO A 102 6.87 5.73 14.97
CA PRO A 102 7.37 6.99 14.39
C PRO A 102 8.49 6.79 13.36
N ASP A 103 8.32 5.85 12.42
CA ASP A 103 9.33 5.39 11.46
C ASP A 103 8.64 4.75 10.23
N PHE A 104 9.39 3.96 9.45
CA PHE A 104 8.87 3.21 8.33
C PHE A 104 8.38 1.82 8.75
N ASP A 105 7.13 1.51 8.45
CA ASP A 105 6.57 0.16 8.35
C ASP A 105 6.07 -0.10 6.93
N GLY A 106 6.50 -1.22 6.34
CA GLY A 106 6.14 -1.54 4.97
C GLY A 106 6.20 -3.02 4.63
N PHE A 107 5.81 -3.31 3.40
CA PHE A 107 5.81 -4.67 2.82
C PHE A 107 5.07 -5.71 3.69
N PRO A 108 3.83 -5.42 4.15
CA PRO A 108 3.08 -6.33 5.00
C PRO A 108 2.61 -7.59 4.25
N MET A 109 2.59 -8.72 4.94
CA MET A 109 2.00 -9.97 4.47
C MET A 109 1.37 -10.75 5.62
N TRP A 110 0.15 -11.25 5.42
CA TRP A 110 -0.42 -12.25 6.33
C TRP A 110 0.16 -13.65 6.03
N THR A 111 0.31 -14.47 7.06
CA THR A 111 0.54 -15.90 6.87
C THR A 111 -0.67 -16.56 6.21
N ARG A 112 -0.45 -17.68 5.50
CA ARG A 112 -1.51 -18.38 4.76
C ARG A 112 -2.71 -18.78 5.62
N ASP A 113 -2.49 -19.09 6.90
CA ASP A 113 -3.54 -19.43 7.85
C ASP A 113 -4.25 -18.21 8.47
N GLY A 114 -3.81 -16.99 8.14
CA GLY A 114 -4.36 -15.73 8.64
C GLY A 114 -4.02 -15.42 10.10
N LYS A 115 -3.17 -16.22 10.75
CA LYS A 115 -2.91 -16.10 12.20
C LYS A 115 -1.79 -15.15 12.56
N LYS A 116 -0.96 -14.74 11.59
CA LYS A 116 0.16 -13.84 11.83
C LYS A 116 0.28 -12.81 10.72
N LEU A 117 0.80 -11.66 11.11
CA LEU A 117 1.23 -10.60 10.20
C LEU A 117 2.75 -10.49 10.24
N ILE A 118 3.36 -10.41 9.07
CA ILE A 118 4.80 -10.18 8.87
C ILE A 118 4.96 -8.84 8.15
N TRP A 119 5.92 -8.02 8.56
CA TRP A 119 6.22 -6.76 7.88
C TRP A 119 7.68 -6.37 8.08
N ALA A 120 8.17 -5.47 7.22
CA ALA A 120 9.45 -4.82 7.38
C ALA A 120 9.27 -3.51 8.17
N SER A 121 10.17 -3.24 9.11
CA SER A 121 10.15 -2.00 9.88
C SER A 121 11.55 -1.49 10.20
N ASN A 122 11.69 -0.18 10.30
CA ASN A 122 12.91 0.46 10.78
C ASN A 122 12.93 0.63 12.32
N ARG A 123 11.86 0.22 13.01
CA ARG A 123 11.80 0.30 14.47
C ARG A 123 12.96 -0.49 15.09
N PHE A 124 13.53 0.07 16.17
CA PHE A 124 14.67 -0.49 16.90
C PHE A 124 15.96 -0.67 16.08
N GLY A 125 16.05 -0.09 14.88
CA GLY A 125 17.30 -0.03 14.13
C GLY A 125 18.37 0.73 14.92
N LYS A 126 19.60 0.21 14.91
CA LYS A 126 20.76 0.85 15.55
C LYS A 126 21.29 2.01 14.72
N GLU A 127 21.11 1.93 13.41
CA GLU A 127 21.55 2.94 12.45
C GLU A 127 20.41 3.31 11.49
N ARG A 128 20.50 4.52 10.93
CA ARG A 128 19.47 5.04 10.02
C ARG A 128 19.38 4.16 8.77
N GLY A 129 18.17 3.69 8.48
CA GLY A 129 17.88 2.86 7.31
C GLY A 129 18.08 1.36 7.57
N GLU A 130 18.41 0.96 8.80
CA GLU A 130 18.33 -0.44 9.20
C GLU A 130 16.86 -0.89 9.15
N THR A 131 16.58 -1.92 8.36
CA THR A 131 15.24 -2.50 8.21
C THR A 131 15.27 -3.95 8.67
N ASN A 132 14.41 -4.28 9.63
CA ASN A 132 14.26 -5.62 10.19
C ASN A 132 12.88 -6.21 9.86
N LEU A 133 12.75 -7.54 9.92
CA LEU A 133 11.48 -8.22 9.77
C LEU A 133 10.84 -8.47 11.14
N PHE A 134 9.56 -8.11 11.25
CA PHE A 134 8.74 -8.31 12.44
C PHE A 134 7.63 -9.30 12.15
N VAL A 135 7.22 -10.02 13.20
CA VAL A 135 6.08 -10.92 13.17
C VAL A 135 5.22 -10.69 14.41
N ALA A 136 3.91 -10.67 14.23
CA ALA A 136 2.94 -10.57 15.32
C ALA A 136 1.77 -11.52 15.09
N ASP A 137 1.12 -11.93 16.18
CA ASP A 137 -0.15 -12.64 16.10
C ASP A 137 -1.24 -11.69 15.56
N TRP A 138 -2.07 -12.22 14.67
CA TRP A 138 -3.21 -11.54 14.06
C TRP A 138 -4.51 -12.19 14.58
N LYS A 139 -5.44 -11.37 15.06
CA LYS A 139 -6.72 -11.81 15.64
C LYS A 139 -7.89 -11.14 14.95
#